data_AF-A0A8C4EH94-F1
#
_entry.id   AF-A0A8C4EH94-F1
#
_cell.length_a   1.000
_cell.length_b   1.000
_cell.length_c   1.000
_cell.angle_alpha   90.00
_cell.angle_beta   90.00
_cell.angle_gamma   90.00
#
_symmetry.space_group_name_H-M   'P 1'
#
loop_
_entity.id
_entity.type
_entity.pdbx_description
1 polymer ?
#
loop_
_entity_poly.entity_id
_entity_poly.type
_entity_poly.pdbx_seq_one_letter_code
_entity_poly.pdbx_strand_id
1 'polypeptide(L)'
;MSRSPERISSYRRHFEDSSSSSYQVRVSSPSPTRRDIRHASAGYPCRAGAGIMRVEVSAGAMVCVGPSGEPAMDLDVAAAENQEFLSTRTSERQEMIVLNDRLAVYIDKVRSLEQQNKLLEAEIEAYQNRFEKPTGLRLLYEEQLKELKKIADQMRVQRDISLAAKESTAAQLQAIKIKYEEAVELRRKAELDIETFRPDVDKATSSRIVLEKKLEQLEVEIEFLKRVHQQEIEELMKQIYAAHATAQSAFALPDLAAALKQIQAQYDDIAAKNLQEMDSWYKNKFEDITSKTSRHVDKVRSIREEIAGAKKDIQNKERDLDSLRTRNEALEAQIRETQQKYRKELEDLQARIEALQLELKSTKEKIALHLREYQDLLNVKMSLEIEITTYRKLIEGEDLRLMGMMQTLSLTSCSTSAIAGGMSFSGGACFKMGLNMRLAYSYLDVHPLSFFWLLQPFPFSFLPYRTVKNEDDVLETDHQEQTYTITGAADDSDED
;
A
#
# COMPACT_ATOMS: atom_id res chain seq x y z
N MET A 1 62.46 18.80 24.75
CA MET A 1 63.24 18.14 25.83
C MET A 1 62.81 18.85 27.11
N SER A 2 62.21 18.27 28.15
CA SER A 2 62.11 16.90 28.66
C SER A 2 60.90 16.91 29.62
N ARG A 3 59.91 16.01 29.51
CA ARG A 3 59.69 14.82 30.41
C ARG A 3 59.57 15.22 31.89
N SER A 4 58.55 14.92 32.71
CA SER A 4 57.60 13.79 32.89
C SER A 4 57.18 13.88 34.41
N PRO A 5 56.41 12.96 35.07
CA PRO A 5 55.34 12.03 34.66
C PRO A 5 54.10 12.00 35.60
N GLU A 6 53.07 11.32 35.09
CA GLU A 6 52.00 10.51 35.72
C GLU A 6 51.92 10.35 37.27
N ARG A 7 50.68 10.41 37.79
CA ARG A 7 50.20 9.48 38.82
C ARG A 7 48.84 8.89 38.46
N ILE A 8 48.85 7.57 38.42
CA ILE A 8 47.76 6.59 38.32
C ILE A 8 47.16 6.36 39.71
N SER A 9 45.84 6.15 39.82
CA SER A 9 45.20 5.13 40.68
C SER A 9 43.68 5.14 40.39
N SER A 10 43.02 4.11 39.83
CA SER A 10 42.85 2.69 40.19
C SER A 10 41.97 2.42 41.41
N TYR A 11 40.64 2.52 41.24
CA TYR A 11 39.71 1.69 42.02
C TYR A 11 38.68 1.01 41.11
N ARG A 12 38.69 -0.31 41.24
CA ARG A 12 37.90 -1.35 40.58
C ARG A 12 36.76 -1.73 41.51
N ARG A 13 35.50 -1.78 41.05
CA ARG A 13 34.53 -2.80 41.51
C ARG A 13 33.59 -3.20 40.38
N HIS A 14 33.59 -4.50 40.11
CA HIS A 14 32.59 -5.24 39.36
C HIS A 14 31.36 -5.47 40.25
N PHE A 15 30.17 -5.52 39.64
CA PHE A 15 29.10 -6.44 40.01
C PHE A 15 28.38 -6.84 38.72
N GLU A 16 28.22 -8.16 38.55
CA GLU A 16 27.48 -8.83 37.47
C GLU A 16 25.98 -8.90 37.76
N ASP A 17 25.23 -8.97 36.66
CA ASP A 17 23.96 -9.65 36.38
C ASP A 17 22.69 -9.37 37.19
N SER A 18 21.68 -8.82 36.48
CA SER A 18 20.40 -9.52 36.23
C SER A 18 19.51 -8.79 35.21
N SER A 19 19.32 -9.44 34.04
CA SER A 19 18.04 -9.59 33.32
C SER A 19 17.28 -8.35 32.79
N SER A 20 17.29 -8.13 31.47
CA SER A 20 16.08 -8.34 30.63
C SER A 20 16.30 -8.04 29.13
N SER A 21 16.11 -9.08 28.31
CA SER A 21 15.42 -9.09 27.01
C SER A 21 15.92 -8.19 25.87
N SER A 22 16.95 -8.65 25.16
CA SER A 22 17.19 -8.27 23.76
C SER A 22 16.33 -9.13 22.83
N TYR A 23 15.32 -8.52 22.19
CA TYR A 23 14.62 -9.14 21.08
C TYR A 23 15.50 -9.09 19.83
N GLN A 24 16.13 -10.21 19.48
CA GLN A 24 16.65 -10.43 18.13
C GLN A 24 15.52 -10.94 17.23
N VAL A 25 15.21 -10.17 16.20
CA VAL A 25 14.30 -10.56 15.11
C VAL A 25 15.03 -11.58 14.23
N ARG A 26 14.70 -12.87 14.41
CA ARG A 26 15.02 -13.91 13.44
C ARG A 26 14.03 -13.81 12.28
N VAL A 27 14.52 -13.52 11.09
CA VAL A 27 13.73 -13.63 9.85
C VAL A 27 13.69 -15.11 9.47
N SER A 28 12.55 -15.75 9.71
CA SER A 28 12.26 -17.10 9.22
C SER A 28 11.91 -17.05 7.74
N SER A 29 12.69 -17.75 6.92
CA SER A 29 12.35 -18.06 5.53
C SER A 29 11.12 -18.99 5.48
N PRO A 30 10.13 -18.74 4.62
CA PRO A 30 9.10 -19.74 4.33
C PRO A 30 9.64 -20.72 3.27
N SER A 31 9.85 -21.97 3.66
CA SER A 31 9.94 -23.09 2.69
C SER A 31 8.53 -23.43 2.18
N PRO A 32 8.35 -23.66 0.87
CA PRO A 32 7.04 -23.93 0.29
C PRO A 32 6.62 -25.40 0.48
N THR A 33 5.34 -25.59 0.82
CA THR A 33 4.69 -26.90 0.87
C THR A 33 4.49 -27.48 -0.53
N ARG A 34 5.12 -28.64 -0.72
CA ARG A 34 5.00 -29.61 -1.81
C ARG A 34 3.58 -30.18 -1.94
N ARG A 35 2.95 -30.06 -3.12
CA ARG A 35 2.15 -31.10 -3.80
C ARG A 35 1.62 -30.58 -5.15
N ASP A 36 2.40 -30.82 -6.20
CA ASP A 36 1.89 -30.91 -7.57
C ASP A 36 1.96 -32.38 -7.99
N ILE A 37 0.82 -32.94 -8.40
CA ILE A 37 0.74 -34.17 -9.18
C ILE A 37 0.53 -33.72 -10.62
N ARG A 38 1.56 -33.87 -11.45
CA ARG A 38 1.42 -33.84 -12.91
C ARG A 38 1.96 -35.13 -13.49
N HIS A 39 1.12 -35.75 -14.30
CA HIS A 39 1.41 -36.91 -15.12
C HIS A 39 2.54 -36.59 -16.09
N ALA A 40 3.61 -37.37 -16.03
CA ALA A 40 4.64 -37.45 -17.06
C ALA A 40 4.28 -38.62 -17.99
N SER A 41 3.83 -38.32 -19.20
CA SER A 41 3.75 -39.27 -20.31
C SER A 41 5.02 -39.13 -21.16
N ALA A 42 6.02 -39.96 -20.85
CA ALA A 42 7.18 -40.17 -21.71
C ALA A 42 7.00 -41.51 -22.43
N GLY A 43 6.53 -41.46 -23.68
CA GLY A 43 6.49 -42.60 -24.57
C GLY A 43 7.85 -42.77 -25.25
N TYR A 44 8.52 -43.89 -24.99
CA TYR A 44 9.65 -44.37 -25.77
C TYR A 44 9.11 -45.07 -27.04
N PRO A 45 9.64 -44.80 -28.24
CA PRO A 45 9.56 -45.76 -29.33
C PRO A 45 10.87 -46.55 -29.41
N CYS A 46 10.82 -47.83 -29.06
CA CYS A 46 11.86 -48.78 -29.43
C CYS A 46 11.72 -49.11 -30.93
N ARG A 47 12.78 -48.79 -31.68
CA ARG A 47 13.00 -49.19 -33.07
C ARG A 47 13.65 -50.58 -33.10
N ALA A 48 13.04 -51.54 -33.79
CA ALA A 48 13.72 -52.73 -34.28
C ALA A 48 13.00 -53.25 -35.53
N GLY A 49 13.40 -52.75 -36.70
CA GLY A 49 13.08 -53.34 -38.00
C GLY A 49 14.37 -53.95 -38.54
N ALA A 50 14.56 -55.25 -38.32
CA ALA A 50 15.59 -56.06 -38.97
C ALA A 50 14.88 -56.95 -40.01
N GLY A 51 15.39 -56.92 -41.24
CA GLY A 51 14.90 -57.77 -42.32
C GLY A 51 15.46 -59.18 -42.29
N ILE A 52 15.03 -59.95 -43.30
CA ILE A 52 15.54 -61.26 -43.74
C ILE A 52 15.02 -62.40 -42.82
N MET A 53 14.44 -63.52 -43.28
CA MET A 53 14.66 -64.36 -44.46
C MET A 53 13.36 -65.09 -44.81
N ARG A 54 13.06 -65.26 -46.11
CA ARG A 54 12.20 -66.33 -46.60
C ARG A 54 12.86 -67.68 -46.30
N VAL A 55 12.11 -68.63 -45.76
CA VAL A 55 12.48 -70.05 -45.75
C VAL A 55 11.44 -70.78 -46.59
N GLU A 56 11.82 -71.10 -47.82
CA GLU A 56 11.17 -72.11 -48.65
C GLU A 56 11.56 -73.49 -48.07
N VAL A 57 10.56 -74.31 -47.72
CA VAL A 57 10.80 -75.73 -47.46
C VAL A 57 10.57 -76.46 -48.78
N SER A 58 11.70 -76.81 -49.40
CA SER A 58 11.80 -77.59 -50.62
C SER A 58 11.33 -79.03 -50.40
N ALA A 59 10.46 -79.51 -51.27
CA ALA A 59 10.04 -80.90 -51.36
C ALA A 59 11.18 -81.75 -51.94
N GLY A 60 11.92 -82.43 -51.06
CA GLY A 60 12.92 -83.42 -51.44
C GLY A 60 12.30 -84.79 -51.65
N ALA A 61 12.01 -85.14 -52.90
CA ALA A 61 11.77 -86.51 -53.33
C ALA A 61 13.14 -87.21 -53.50
N MET A 62 13.40 -88.26 -52.74
CA MET A 62 14.59 -89.09 -52.87
C MET A 62 14.21 -90.43 -53.49
N VAL A 63 14.62 -90.62 -54.75
CA VAL A 63 14.66 -91.90 -55.46
C VAL A 63 16.05 -92.48 -55.25
N CYS A 64 16.15 -93.71 -54.75
CA CYS A 64 17.41 -94.47 -54.69
C CYS A 64 17.19 -95.87 -55.26
N VAL A 65 17.90 -96.13 -56.35
CA VAL A 65 18.08 -97.42 -57.03
C VAL A 65 19.10 -98.25 -56.22
N GLY A 66 18.88 -99.57 -56.15
CA GLY A 66 19.59 -100.53 -55.28
C GLY A 66 21.10 -100.70 -55.54
N PRO A 67 21.77 -101.57 -54.75
CA PRO A 67 21.87 -102.96 -55.19
C PRO A 67 21.87 -104.03 -54.07
N SER A 68 21.47 -105.24 -54.48
CA SER A 68 21.88 -106.59 -54.01
C SER A 68 22.63 -106.75 -52.68
N GLY A 69 22.11 -107.60 -51.79
CA GLY A 69 22.90 -108.31 -50.78
C GLY A 69 22.16 -108.60 -49.48
N GLU A 70 21.48 -109.74 -49.41
CA GLU A 70 20.96 -110.40 -48.19
C GLU A 70 21.98 -110.48 -47.03
N PRO A 71 21.57 -110.47 -45.74
CA PRO A 71 20.68 -111.49 -45.16
C PRO A 71 19.49 -110.96 -44.38
N ALA A 72 18.51 -111.86 -44.22
CA ALA A 72 17.22 -111.72 -43.56
C ALA A 72 17.21 -110.76 -42.35
N MET A 73 16.69 -109.56 -42.59
CA MET A 73 16.15 -108.67 -41.56
C MET A 73 14.72 -109.13 -41.29
N ASP A 74 14.43 -109.44 -40.03
CA ASP A 74 13.10 -109.84 -39.58
C ASP A 74 12.12 -108.68 -39.78
N LEU A 75 11.40 -108.73 -40.91
CA LEU A 75 10.47 -107.72 -41.39
C LEU A 75 9.34 -107.44 -40.39
N ASP A 76 9.08 -108.36 -39.47
CA ASP A 76 8.05 -108.21 -38.45
C ASP A 76 8.46 -107.24 -37.32
N VAL A 77 9.75 -107.14 -37.00
CA VAL A 77 10.23 -106.22 -35.93
C VAL A 77 10.28 -104.77 -36.43
N ALA A 78 10.77 -104.53 -37.66
CA ALA A 78 10.82 -103.20 -38.26
C ALA A 78 9.42 -102.68 -38.68
N ALA A 79 8.50 -103.59 -39.06
CA ALA A 79 7.10 -103.22 -39.33
C ALA A 79 6.35 -102.85 -38.04
N ALA A 80 6.61 -103.55 -36.93
CA ALA A 80 6.04 -103.22 -35.63
C ALA A 80 6.52 -101.84 -35.13
N GLU A 81 7.82 -101.55 -35.20
CA GLU A 81 8.38 -100.24 -34.80
C GLU A 81 7.84 -99.08 -35.67
N ASN A 82 7.65 -99.31 -36.98
CA ASN A 82 7.08 -98.30 -37.88
C ASN A 82 5.57 -98.10 -37.66
N GLN A 83 4.84 -99.16 -37.32
CA GLN A 83 3.43 -99.08 -36.96
C GLN A 83 3.23 -98.34 -35.62
N GLU A 84 4.10 -98.58 -34.65
CA GLU A 84 4.15 -97.80 -33.41
C GLU A 84 4.49 -96.33 -33.69
N PHE A 85 5.47 -96.02 -34.53
CA PHE A 85 5.81 -94.64 -34.91
C PHE A 85 4.67 -93.91 -35.65
N LEU A 86 3.95 -94.61 -36.53
CA LEU A 86 2.75 -94.05 -37.17
C LEU A 86 1.62 -93.84 -36.15
N SER A 87 1.48 -94.72 -35.17
CA SER A 87 0.50 -94.58 -34.09
C SER A 87 0.83 -93.39 -33.17
N THR A 88 2.09 -93.17 -32.81
CA THR A 88 2.51 -92.02 -32.00
C THR A 88 2.35 -90.72 -32.78
N ARG A 89 2.78 -90.68 -34.04
CA ARG A 89 2.60 -89.49 -34.90
C ARG A 89 1.13 -89.14 -35.16
N THR A 90 0.26 -90.14 -35.30
CA THR A 90 -1.19 -89.90 -35.43
C THR A 90 -1.81 -89.45 -34.12
N SER A 91 -1.36 -89.98 -32.98
CA SER A 91 -1.74 -89.50 -31.64
C SER A 91 -1.31 -88.04 -31.40
N GLU A 92 -0.05 -87.70 -31.64
CA GLU A 92 0.48 -86.32 -31.53
C GLU A 92 -0.26 -85.36 -32.46
N ARG A 93 -0.56 -85.80 -33.68
CA ARG A 93 -1.37 -85.01 -34.62
C ARG A 93 -2.78 -84.76 -34.07
N GLN A 94 -3.40 -85.76 -33.45
CA GLN A 94 -4.73 -85.62 -32.86
C GLN A 94 -4.70 -84.69 -31.65
N GLU A 95 -3.67 -84.77 -30.81
CA GLU A 95 -3.44 -83.83 -29.70
C GLU A 95 -3.25 -82.39 -30.20
N MET A 96 -2.48 -82.20 -31.28
CA MET A 96 -2.31 -80.91 -31.93
C MET A 96 -3.61 -80.36 -32.53
N ILE A 97 -4.48 -81.23 -33.04
CA ILE A 97 -5.81 -80.83 -33.52
C ILE A 97 -6.66 -80.37 -32.33
N VAL A 98 -6.74 -81.15 -31.25
CA VAL A 98 -7.51 -80.79 -30.04
C VAL A 98 -6.99 -79.49 -29.41
N LEU A 99 -5.67 -79.29 -29.39
CA LEU A 99 -5.07 -78.06 -28.90
C LEU A 99 -5.38 -76.85 -29.79
N ASN A 100 -5.33 -77.03 -31.11
CA ASN A 100 -5.71 -75.98 -32.07
C ASN A 100 -7.21 -75.65 -31.98
N ASP A 101 -8.08 -76.64 -31.83
CA ASP A 101 -9.52 -76.43 -31.63
C ASP A 101 -9.78 -75.64 -30.34
N ARG A 102 -9.04 -75.96 -29.26
CA ARG A 102 -9.11 -75.20 -28.01
C ARG A 102 -8.56 -73.78 -28.16
N LEU A 103 -7.49 -73.57 -28.93
CA LEU A 103 -6.97 -72.24 -29.25
C LEU A 103 -7.95 -71.43 -30.09
N ALA A 104 -8.64 -72.05 -31.05
CA ALA A 104 -9.68 -71.38 -31.82
C ALA A 104 -10.81 -70.87 -30.91
N VAL A 105 -11.27 -71.69 -29.96
CA VAL A 105 -12.27 -71.27 -28.96
C VAL A 105 -11.74 -70.10 -28.10
N TYR A 106 -10.46 -70.12 -27.69
CA TYR A 106 -9.88 -68.99 -26.96
C TYR A 106 -9.78 -67.72 -27.80
N ILE A 107 -9.40 -67.82 -29.08
CA ILE A 107 -9.34 -66.67 -29.99
C ILE A 107 -10.73 -66.06 -30.18
N ASP A 108 -11.76 -66.88 -30.37
CA ASP A 108 -13.13 -66.40 -30.49
C ASP A 108 -13.62 -65.77 -29.18
N LYS A 109 -13.21 -66.32 -28.03
CA LYS A 109 -13.52 -65.71 -26.73
C LYS A 109 -12.82 -64.35 -26.54
N VAL A 110 -11.55 -64.23 -26.93
CA VAL A 110 -10.81 -62.96 -26.90
C VAL A 110 -11.48 -61.94 -27.82
N ARG A 111 -11.85 -62.32 -29.04
CA ARG A 111 -12.59 -61.44 -29.97
C ARG A 111 -13.93 -60.99 -29.39
N SER A 112 -14.68 -61.90 -28.76
CA SER A 112 -15.95 -61.55 -28.11
C SER A 112 -15.73 -60.54 -26.98
N LEU A 113 -14.68 -60.73 -26.17
CA LEU A 113 -14.35 -59.83 -25.06
C LEU A 113 -13.83 -58.48 -25.56
N GLU A 114 -13.01 -58.45 -26.61
CA GLU A 114 -12.57 -57.21 -27.26
C GLU A 114 -13.74 -56.42 -27.84
N GLN A 115 -14.69 -57.11 -28.47
CA GLN A 115 -15.90 -56.48 -28.97
C GLN A 115 -16.77 -55.93 -27.83
N GLN A 116 -16.92 -56.67 -26.73
CA GLN A 116 -17.62 -56.20 -25.54
C GLN A 116 -16.92 -55.01 -24.89
N ASN A 117 -15.60 -55.03 -24.77
CA ASN A 117 -14.82 -53.91 -24.25
C ASN A 117 -14.97 -52.66 -25.11
N LYS A 118 -14.93 -52.78 -26.44
CA LYS A 118 -15.17 -51.65 -27.35
C LYS A 118 -16.57 -51.05 -27.18
N LEU A 119 -17.59 -51.88 -26.96
CA LEU A 119 -18.94 -51.39 -26.68
C LEU A 119 -19.01 -50.67 -25.34
N LEU A 120 -18.38 -51.20 -24.30
CA LEU A 120 -18.31 -50.55 -22.98
C LEU A 120 -17.53 -49.23 -23.03
N GLU A 121 -16.42 -49.17 -23.77
CA GLU A 121 -15.66 -47.94 -24.02
C GLU A 121 -16.53 -46.88 -24.70
N ALA A 122 -17.25 -47.24 -25.76
CA ALA A 122 -18.16 -46.33 -26.46
C ALA A 122 -19.32 -45.87 -25.56
N GLU A 123 -19.84 -46.76 -24.70
CA GLU A 123 -20.88 -46.41 -23.74
C GLU A 123 -20.36 -45.43 -22.67
N ILE A 124 -19.14 -45.65 -22.16
CA ILE A 124 -18.47 -44.74 -21.23
C ILE A 124 -18.25 -43.36 -21.87
N GLU A 125 -17.74 -43.31 -23.09
CA GLU A 125 -17.55 -42.05 -23.83
C GLU A 125 -18.88 -41.32 -24.06
N ALA A 126 -19.95 -42.05 -24.36
CA ALA A 126 -21.28 -41.48 -24.52
C ALA A 126 -21.82 -40.88 -23.21
N TYR A 127 -21.60 -41.56 -22.08
CA TYR A 127 -21.98 -41.04 -20.77
C TYR A 127 -21.14 -39.82 -20.37
N GLN A 128 -19.82 -39.86 -20.54
CA GLN A 128 -18.93 -38.72 -20.27
C GLN A 128 -19.37 -37.51 -21.09
N ASN A 129 -19.62 -37.66 -22.39
CA ASN A 129 -20.07 -36.56 -23.24
C ASN A 129 -21.42 -35.95 -22.82
N ARG A 130 -22.33 -36.73 -22.21
CA ARG A 130 -23.62 -36.24 -21.70
C ARG A 130 -23.51 -35.50 -20.37
N PHE A 131 -22.58 -35.89 -19.51
CA PHE A 131 -22.47 -35.37 -18.15
C PHE A 131 -21.32 -34.36 -17.95
N GLU A 132 -20.28 -34.39 -18.77
CA GLU A 132 -19.16 -33.44 -18.73
C GLU A 132 -19.49 -32.10 -19.37
N LYS A 133 -20.39 -32.08 -20.36
CA LYS A 133 -20.86 -30.83 -20.98
C LYS A 133 -21.96 -30.24 -20.11
N PRO A 134 -21.73 -29.10 -19.44
CA PRO A 134 -22.77 -28.46 -18.65
C PRO A 134 -23.96 -28.16 -19.59
N THR A 135 -25.11 -28.74 -19.29
CA THR A 135 -26.36 -28.47 -20.01
C THR A 135 -26.66 -26.98 -19.93
N GLY A 136 -27.28 -26.38 -20.95
CA GLY A 136 -27.47 -24.92 -21.04
C GLY A 136 -28.08 -24.26 -19.80
N LEU A 137 -28.96 -24.96 -19.09
CA LEU A 137 -29.53 -24.49 -17.81
C LEU A 137 -28.47 -24.31 -16.71
N ARG A 138 -27.51 -25.24 -16.60
CA ARG A 138 -26.40 -25.14 -15.64
C ARG A 138 -25.49 -23.95 -15.95
N LEU A 139 -25.22 -23.69 -17.23
CA LEU A 139 -24.43 -22.52 -17.65
C LEU A 139 -25.13 -21.21 -17.28
N LEU A 140 -26.45 -21.12 -17.47
CA LEU A 140 -27.22 -19.94 -17.08
C LEU A 140 -27.16 -19.69 -15.56
N TYR A 141 -27.33 -20.73 -14.75
CA TYR A 141 -27.19 -20.60 -13.30
C TYR A 141 -25.77 -20.26 -12.86
N GLU A 142 -24.75 -20.82 -13.51
CA GLU A 142 -23.35 -20.48 -13.25
C GLU A 142 -23.04 -19.02 -13.60
N GLU A 143 -23.61 -18.48 -14.68
CA GLU A 143 -23.48 -17.07 -15.06
C GLU A 143 -24.18 -16.15 -14.05
N GLN A 144 -25.43 -16.45 -13.69
CA GLN A 144 -26.18 -15.72 -12.66
C GLN A 144 -25.43 -15.73 -11.32
N LEU A 145 -24.84 -16.87 -10.94
CA LEU A 145 -24.10 -17.00 -9.69
C LEU A 145 -22.76 -16.23 -9.73
N LYS A 146 -22.12 -16.12 -10.89
CA LYS A 146 -20.96 -15.24 -11.10
C LYS A 146 -21.34 -13.76 -11.00
N GLU A 147 -22.46 -13.37 -11.59
CA GLU A 147 -22.95 -11.99 -11.51
C GLU A 147 -23.31 -11.59 -10.07
N LEU A 148 -24.04 -12.44 -9.36
CA LEU A 148 -24.35 -12.23 -7.94
C LEU A 148 -23.09 -12.15 -7.06
N LYS A 149 -22.07 -12.98 -7.32
CA LYS A 149 -20.77 -12.88 -6.64
C LYS A 149 -20.08 -11.55 -6.92
N LYS A 150 -20.07 -11.11 -8.18
CA LYS A 150 -19.49 -9.82 -8.57
C LYS A 150 -20.19 -8.65 -7.87
N ILE A 151 -21.52 -8.68 -7.79
CA ILE A 151 -22.31 -7.68 -7.06
C ILE A 151 -21.97 -7.72 -5.56
N ALA A 152 -21.91 -8.91 -4.96
CA ALA A 152 -21.55 -9.06 -3.54
C ALA A 152 -20.14 -8.51 -3.23
N ASP A 153 -19.17 -8.77 -4.11
CA ASP A 153 -17.80 -8.25 -3.99
C ASP A 153 -17.77 -6.73 -4.15
N GLN A 154 -18.53 -6.17 -5.10
CA GLN A 154 -18.66 -4.71 -5.25
C GLN A 154 -19.26 -4.06 -4.00
N MET A 155 -20.34 -4.63 -3.47
CA MET A 155 -20.97 -4.14 -2.23
C MET A 155 -20.04 -4.24 -1.03
N ARG A 156 -19.21 -5.30 -0.96
CA ARG A 156 -18.17 -5.45 0.07
C ARG A 156 -17.13 -4.34 -0.04
N VAL A 157 -16.60 -4.09 -1.23
CA VAL A 157 -15.62 -3.03 -1.46
C VAL A 157 -16.20 -1.65 -1.11
N GLN A 158 -17.42 -1.35 -1.55
CA GLN A 158 -18.10 -0.10 -1.22
C GLN A 158 -18.30 0.07 0.30
N ARG A 159 -18.71 -0.99 0.99
CA ARG A 159 -18.84 -0.98 2.45
C ARG A 159 -17.52 -0.73 3.14
N ASP A 160 -16.45 -1.40 2.70
CA ASP A 160 -15.13 -1.26 3.30
C ASP A 160 -14.56 0.16 3.08
N ILE A 161 -14.79 0.78 1.91
CA ILE A 161 -14.47 2.19 1.64
C ILE A 161 -15.27 3.13 2.55
N SER A 162 -16.58 2.88 2.68
CA SER A 162 -17.46 3.70 3.53
C SER A 162 -17.07 3.60 5.02
N LEU A 163 -16.71 2.41 5.49
CA LEU A 163 -16.21 2.19 6.84
C LEU A 163 -14.89 2.93 7.08
N ALA A 164 -13.93 2.84 6.16
CA ALA A 164 -12.66 3.56 6.26
C ALA A 164 -12.87 5.09 6.29
N ALA A 165 -13.79 5.62 5.49
CA ALA A 165 -14.14 7.05 5.52
C ALA A 165 -14.80 7.45 6.86
N LYS A 166 -15.69 6.61 7.40
CA LYS A 166 -16.29 6.81 8.72
C LYS A 166 -15.24 6.78 9.84
N GLU A 167 -14.30 5.85 9.80
CA GLU A 167 -13.21 5.77 10.78
C GLU A 167 -12.29 6.98 10.70
N SER A 168 -11.94 7.42 9.49
CA SER A 168 -11.13 8.62 9.27
C SER A 168 -11.81 9.88 9.81
N THR A 169 -13.10 10.08 9.53
CA THR A 169 -13.86 11.23 10.04
C THR A 169 -14.05 11.16 11.56
N ALA A 170 -14.26 9.97 12.12
CA ALA A 170 -14.32 9.77 13.58
C ALA A 170 -12.98 10.12 14.26
N ALA A 171 -11.85 9.73 13.67
CA ALA A 171 -10.52 10.08 14.18
C ALA A 171 -10.27 11.60 14.13
N GLN A 172 -10.69 12.28 13.04
CA GLN A 172 -10.60 13.74 12.94
C GLN A 172 -11.46 14.44 14.00
N LEU A 173 -12.69 13.96 14.24
CA LEU A 173 -13.56 14.49 15.28
C LEU A 173 -12.95 14.31 16.68
N GLN A 174 -12.35 13.15 16.97
CA GLN A 174 -11.64 12.92 18.24
C GLN A 174 -10.45 13.87 18.41
N ALA A 175 -9.66 14.08 17.36
CA ALA A 175 -8.54 15.02 17.41
C ALA A 175 -9.00 16.47 17.66
N ILE A 176 -10.10 16.91 17.04
CA ILE A 176 -10.69 18.23 17.29
C ILE A 176 -11.23 18.32 18.72
N LYS A 177 -11.88 17.26 19.22
CA LYS A 177 -12.39 17.21 20.59
C LYS A 177 -11.28 17.35 21.62
N ILE A 178 -10.15 16.65 21.45
CA ILE A 178 -8.99 16.78 22.35
C ILE A 178 -8.47 18.22 22.35
N LYS A 179 -8.26 18.83 21.17
CA LYS A 179 -7.82 20.24 21.06
C LYS A 179 -8.79 21.21 21.73
N TYR A 180 -10.09 20.94 21.62
CA TYR A 180 -11.12 21.74 22.29
C TYR A 180 -11.04 21.60 23.81
N GLU A 181 -10.90 20.37 24.33
CA GLU A 181 -10.75 20.11 25.76
C GLU A 181 -9.48 20.78 26.32
N GLU A 182 -8.35 20.68 25.63
CA GLU A 182 -7.11 21.38 25.97
C GLU A 182 -7.31 22.91 26.01
N ALA A 183 -7.98 23.49 25.01
CA ALA A 183 -8.26 24.92 24.98
C ALA A 183 -9.18 25.36 26.15
N VAL A 184 -10.18 24.55 26.49
CA VAL A 184 -11.06 24.80 27.65
C VAL A 184 -10.27 24.73 28.95
N GLU A 185 -9.34 23.78 29.10
CA GLU A 185 -8.47 23.69 30.27
C GLU A 185 -7.52 24.89 30.40
N LEU A 186 -6.92 25.32 29.29
CA LEU A 186 -6.07 26.52 29.27
C LEU A 186 -6.86 27.77 29.63
N ARG A 187 -8.08 27.92 29.10
CA ARG A 187 -8.98 29.02 29.46
C ARG A 187 -9.30 29.00 30.96
N ARG A 188 -9.65 27.83 31.50
CA ARG A 188 -9.92 27.66 32.94
C ARG A 188 -8.71 28.03 33.79
N LYS A 189 -7.49 27.65 33.38
CA LYS A 189 -6.26 28.04 34.08
C LYS A 189 -6.06 29.55 34.06
N ALA A 190 -6.23 30.20 32.91
CA ALA A 190 -6.14 31.65 32.81
C ALA A 190 -7.22 32.38 33.64
N GLU A 191 -8.45 31.87 33.67
CA GLU A 191 -9.53 32.39 34.53
C GLU A 191 -9.18 32.28 36.01
N LEU A 192 -8.59 31.14 36.43
CA LEU A 192 -8.11 30.96 37.80
C LEU A 192 -6.96 31.92 38.12
N ASP A 193 -5.99 32.08 37.22
CA ASP A 193 -4.87 33.01 37.42
C ASP A 193 -5.39 34.45 37.60
N ILE A 194 -6.36 34.88 36.78
CA ILE A 194 -7.02 36.20 36.93
C ILE A 194 -7.67 36.33 38.31
N GLU A 195 -8.40 35.32 38.76
CA GLU A 195 -9.04 35.35 40.09
C GLU A 195 -8.01 35.38 41.21
N THR A 196 -6.85 34.72 41.05
CA THR A 196 -5.75 34.78 42.03
C THR A 196 -5.05 36.14 42.07
N PHE A 197 -4.96 36.86 40.94
CA PHE A 197 -4.35 38.19 40.91
C PHE A 197 -5.26 39.30 41.44
N ARG A 198 -6.57 39.09 41.45
CA ARG A 198 -7.56 40.04 41.96
C ARG A 198 -7.26 40.57 43.38
N PRO A 199 -7.03 39.73 44.40
CA PRO A 199 -6.68 40.22 45.75
C PRO A 199 -5.34 40.97 45.80
N ASP A 200 -4.38 40.63 44.94
CA ASP A 200 -3.10 41.34 44.87
C ASP A 200 -3.28 42.76 44.31
N VAL A 201 -4.16 42.93 43.31
CA VAL A 201 -4.57 44.25 42.81
C VAL A 201 -5.30 45.05 43.89
N ASP A 202 -6.22 44.42 44.63
CA ASP A 202 -6.93 45.07 45.75
C ASP A 202 -5.96 45.47 46.89
N LYS A 203 -4.94 44.65 47.15
CA LYS A 203 -3.88 44.96 48.12
C LYS A 203 -2.98 46.09 47.64
N ALA A 204 -2.59 46.09 46.37
CA ALA A 204 -1.81 47.17 45.77
C ALA A 204 -2.59 48.49 45.79
N THR A 205 -3.86 48.49 45.39
CA THR A 205 -4.71 49.69 45.42
C THR A 205 -4.94 50.21 46.85
N SER A 206 -5.22 49.34 47.82
CA SER A 206 -5.36 49.77 49.23
C SER A 206 -4.06 50.37 49.79
N SER A 207 -2.89 49.76 49.49
CA SER A 207 -1.60 50.33 49.89
C SER A 207 -1.31 51.68 49.22
N ARG A 208 -1.67 51.84 47.94
CA ARG A 208 -1.56 53.12 47.23
C ARG A 208 -2.39 54.20 47.93
N ILE A 209 -3.66 53.91 48.24
CA ILE A 209 -4.55 54.83 48.95
C ILE A 209 -3.99 55.21 50.34
N VAL A 210 -3.40 54.25 51.07
CA VAL A 210 -2.78 54.54 52.37
C VAL A 210 -1.57 55.47 52.24
N LEU A 211 -0.75 55.28 51.19
CA LEU A 211 0.39 56.15 50.92
C LEU A 211 -0.04 57.54 50.45
N GLU A 212 -1.05 57.64 49.58
CA GLU A 212 -1.66 58.90 49.15
C GLU A 212 -2.15 59.70 50.36
N LYS A 213 -2.88 59.08 51.29
CA LYS A 213 -3.33 59.75 52.53
C LYS A 213 -2.18 60.21 53.43
N LYS A 214 -1.10 59.42 53.53
CA LYS A 214 0.08 59.83 54.31
C LYS A 214 0.80 61.00 53.66
N LEU A 215 0.85 61.04 52.33
CA LEU A 215 1.41 62.13 51.57
C LEU A 215 0.59 63.41 51.81
N GLU A 216 -0.73 63.34 51.67
CA GLU A 216 -1.65 64.46 51.99
C GLU A 216 -1.47 64.95 53.44
N GLN A 217 -1.34 64.03 54.41
CA GLN A 217 -1.09 64.39 55.80
C GLN A 217 0.24 65.12 56.01
N LEU A 218 1.32 64.63 55.39
CA LEU A 218 2.64 65.26 55.47
C LEU A 218 2.67 66.63 54.78
N GLU A 219 1.95 66.80 53.68
CA GLU A 219 1.79 68.11 53.02
C GLU A 219 1.14 69.12 53.95
N VAL A 220 0.03 68.75 54.61
CA VAL A 220 -0.64 69.60 55.60
C VAL A 220 0.28 69.91 56.79
N GLU A 221 1.06 68.95 57.26
CA GLU A 221 2.02 69.13 58.35
C GLU A 221 3.15 70.10 57.96
N ILE A 222 3.69 69.99 56.75
CA ILE A 222 4.70 70.92 56.22
C ILE A 222 4.14 72.34 56.14
N GLU A 223 2.92 72.50 55.62
CA GLU A 223 2.26 73.81 55.57
C GLU A 223 2.02 74.40 56.96
N PHE A 224 1.63 73.55 57.93
CA PHE A 224 1.48 73.95 59.32
C PHE A 224 2.81 74.40 59.93
N LEU A 225 3.88 73.61 59.79
CA LEU A 225 5.21 73.94 60.31
C LEU A 225 5.76 75.22 59.68
N LYS A 226 5.57 75.42 58.37
CA LYS A 226 5.93 76.67 57.68
C LYS A 226 5.20 77.87 58.27
N ARG A 227 3.90 77.76 58.54
CA ARG A 227 3.10 78.83 59.18
C ARG A 227 3.59 79.13 60.59
N VAL A 228 3.88 78.10 61.39
CA VAL A 228 4.40 78.26 62.76
C VAL A 228 5.78 78.91 62.74
N HIS A 229 6.71 78.42 61.92
CA HIS A 229 8.05 79.02 61.79
C HIS A 229 7.99 80.48 61.35
N GLN A 230 7.10 80.81 60.41
CA GLN A 230 6.91 82.21 59.99
C GLN A 230 6.46 83.09 61.16
N GLN A 231 5.51 82.62 61.97
CA GLN A 231 5.04 83.33 63.17
C GLN A 231 6.14 83.45 64.23
N GLU A 232 6.89 82.38 64.49
CA GLU A 232 8.01 82.39 65.43
C GLU A 232 9.11 83.36 64.99
N ILE A 233 9.45 83.41 63.70
CA ILE A 233 10.41 84.38 63.16
C ILE A 233 9.90 85.80 63.40
N GLU A 234 8.62 86.08 63.15
CA GLU A 234 8.04 87.40 63.39
C GLU A 234 8.04 87.78 64.88
N GLU A 235 7.74 86.83 65.77
CA GLU A 235 7.82 87.03 67.22
C GLU A 235 9.25 87.23 67.71
N LEU A 236 10.20 86.42 67.25
CA LEU A 236 11.62 86.56 67.58
C LEU A 236 12.17 87.88 67.05
N MET A 237 11.80 88.31 65.85
CA MET A 237 12.16 89.63 65.34
C MET A 237 11.61 90.74 66.26
N LYS A 238 10.34 90.66 66.69
CA LYS A 238 9.77 91.61 67.68
C LYS A 238 10.53 91.58 69.00
N GLN A 239 10.88 90.39 69.49
CA GLN A 239 11.66 90.22 70.70
C GLN A 239 13.09 90.74 70.56
N ILE A 240 13.76 90.59 69.41
CA ILE A 240 15.09 91.15 69.14
C ILE A 240 15.02 92.68 69.14
N TYR A 241 14.00 93.28 68.51
CA TYR A 241 13.78 94.72 68.59
C TYR A 241 13.49 95.21 70.02
N ALA A 242 12.76 94.42 70.82
CA ALA A 242 12.47 94.73 72.22
C ALA A 242 13.69 94.50 73.14
N ALA A 243 14.45 93.42 72.96
CA ALA A 243 15.62 93.06 73.75
C ALA A 243 16.84 93.94 73.41
N HIS A 244 16.93 94.45 72.17
CA HIS A 244 17.88 95.50 71.82
C HIS A 244 17.67 96.77 72.67
N ALA A 245 16.48 96.97 73.25
CA ALA A 245 16.15 98.09 74.13
C ALA A 245 16.29 97.81 75.65
N THR A 246 16.55 96.57 76.12
CA THR A 246 16.36 96.24 77.55
C THR A 246 17.34 95.27 78.23
N ALA A 247 18.64 95.21 77.89
CA ALA A 247 19.55 94.33 78.66
C ALA A 247 20.95 94.90 78.92
N GLN A 248 21.08 95.66 80.02
CA GLN A 248 22.31 95.76 80.81
C GLN A 248 22.07 95.19 82.22
N SER A 249 23.09 94.47 82.70
CA SER A 249 23.46 94.15 84.10
C SER A 249 23.06 92.79 84.72
N ALA A 250 24.15 92.12 85.13
CA ALA A 250 24.38 90.88 85.87
C ALA A 250 23.65 90.74 87.22
N PHE A 251 23.50 89.51 87.73
CA PHE A 251 23.82 89.18 89.15
C PHE A 251 24.09 87.68 89.42
N ALA A 252 25.25 87.47 90.07
CA ALA A 252 25.71 86.47 91.03
C ALA A 252 25.28 84.99 90.95
N LEU A 253 26.29 84.13 90.78
CA LEU A 253 26.24 82.67 90.73
C LEU A 253 26.04 82.03 92.12
N PRO A 254 25.07 81.11 92.29
CA PRO A 254 25.00 80.18 93.43
C PRO A 254 26.08 79.10 93.30
N ASP A 255 26.47 78.50 94.43
CA ASP A 255 27.53 77.50 94.60
C ASP A 255 27.64 76.51 93.42
N LEU A 256 28.52 76.90 92.50
CA LEU A 256 28.59 76.37 91.15
C LEU A 256 29.29 75.01 91.12
N ALA A 257 30.04 74.65 92.17
CA ALA A 257 31.00 73.55 92.11
C ALA A 257 30.33 72.16 92.13
N ALA A 258 29.27 71.97 92.92
CA ALA A 258 28.52 70.71 92.97
C ALA A 258 27.63 70.53 91.73
N ALA A 259 26.95 71.60 91.31
CA ALA A 259 26.19 71.63 90.07
C ALA A 259 27.10 71.46 88.84
N LEU A 260 28.28 72.08 88.81
CA LEU A 260 29.30 71.88 87.75
C LEU A 260 29.80 70.46 87.71
N LYS A 261 30.09 69.82 88.87
CA LYS A 261 30.50 68.41 88.89
C LYS A 261 29.40 67.47 88.40
N GLN A 262 28.14 67.72 88.78
CA GLN A 262 27.01 66.94 88.31
C GLN A 262 26.74 67.16 86.82
N ILE A 263 26.82 68.40 86.35
CA ILE A 263 26.71 68.77 84.93
C ILE A 263 27.87 68.15 84.15
N GLN A 264 29.10 68.19 84.66
CA GLN A 264 30.27 67.56 84.06
C GLN A 264 30.09 66.04 83.96
N ALA A 265 29.64 65.38 85.03
CA ALA A 265 29.34 63.95 84.98
C ALA A 265 28.21 63.61 83.99
N GLN A 266 27.16 64.44 83.91
CA GLN A 266 26.10 64.29 82.90
C GLN A 266 26.63 64.49 81.47
N TYR A 267 27.50 65.47 81.25
CA TYR A 267 28.15 65.69 79.96
C TYR A 267 29.08 64.53 79.58
N ASP A 268 29.85 64.02 80.55
CA ASP A 268 30.73 62.87 80.34
C ASP A 268 29.92 61.60 80.00
N ASP A 269 28.79 61.38 80.69
CA ASP A 269 27.86 60.28 80.40
C ASP A 269 27.18 60.43 79.03
N ILE A 270 26.72 61.64 78.67
CA ILE A 270 26.10 61.94 77.38
C ILE A 270 27.13 61.79 76.25
N ALA A 271 28.36 62.26 76.45
CA ALA A 271 29.44 62.12 75.49
C ALA A 271 29.82 60.64 75.29
N ALA A 272 29.89 59.86 76.37
CA ALA A 272 30.15 58.42 76.30
C ALA A 272 29.02 57.67 75.58
N LYS A 273 27.75 57.98 75.87
CA LYS A 273 26.60 57.41 75.16
C LYS A 273 26.57 57.80 73.70
N ASN A 274 26.82 59.06 73.37
CA ASN A 274 26.87 59.54 71.99
C ASN A 274 27.98 58.84 71.20
N LEU A 275 29.15 58.65 71.80
CA LEU A 275 30.25 57.89 71.18
C LEU A 275 29.85 56.42 70.94
N GLN A 276 29.22 55.77 71.91
CA GLN A 276 28.75 54.38 71.76
C GLN A 276 27.63 54.25 70.72
N GLU A 277 26.68 55.17 70.72
CA GLU A 277 25.59 55.23 69.74
C GLU A 277 26.16 55.44 68.34
N MET A 278 27.10 56.37 68.18
CA MET A 278 27.82 56.61 66.93
C MET A 278 28.57 55.37 66.44
N ASP A 279 29.33 54.69 67.31
CA ASP A 279 30.05 53.45 66.98
C ASP A 279 29.09 52.32 66.57
N SER A 280 27.98 52.16 67.29
CA SER A 280 26.96 51.17 66.98
C SER A 280 26.25 51.48 65.66
N TRP A 281 26.00 52.77 65.40
CA TRP A 281 25.39 53.25 64.17
C TRP A 281 26.31 53.01 62.98
N TYR A 282 27.60 53.32 63.10
CA TYR A 282 28.58 53.02 62.06
C TYR A 282 28.71 51.51 61.81
N LYS A 283 28.81 50.69 62.86
CA LYS A 283 28.86 49.22 62.71
C LYS A 283 27.64 48.69 61.97
N ASN A 284 26.43 49.08 62.40
CA ASN A 284 25.19 48.67 61.75
C ASN A 284 25.14 49.15 60.29
N LYS A 285 25.60 50.36 60.00
CA LYS A 285 25.63 50.89 58.63
C LYS A 285 26.62 50.13 57.76
N PHE A 286 27.80 49.80 58.27
CA PHE A 286 28.79 48.98 57.58
C PHE A 286 28.29 47.55 57.35
N GLU A 287 27.63 46.94 58.32
CA GLU A 287 27.03 45.62 58.19
C GLU A 287 25.88 45.61 57.17
N ASP A 288 25.00 46.62 57.18
CA ASP A 288 23.91 46.76 56.21
C ASP A 288 24.45 46.91 54.78
N ILE A 289 25.46 47.75 54.57
CA ILE A 289 26.11 47.92 53.26
C ILE A 289 26.81 46.62 52.82
N THR A 290 27.55 45.97 53.74
CA THR A 290 28.23 44.70 53.47
C THR A 290 27.23 43.59 53.13
N SER A 291 26.13 43.50 53.88
CA SER A 291 25.05 42.53 53.67
C SER A 291 24.35 42.75 52.32
N LYS A 292 23.99 43.99 51.99
CA LYS A 292 23.39 44.36 50.70
C LYS A 292 24.33 44.04 49.54
N THR A 293 25.62 44.34 49.68
CA THR A 293 26.65 44.02 48.69
C THR A 293 26.79 42.51 48.49
N SER A 294 26.89 41.74 49.58
CA SER A 294 26.95 40.26 49.51
C SER A 294 25.73 39.69 48.79
N ARG A 295 24.51 40.10 49.17
CA ARG A 295 23.26 39.65 48.52
C ARG A 295 23.22 40.01 47.05
N HIS A 296 23.72 41.19 46.67
CA HIS A 296 23.80 41.59 45.26
C HIS A 296 24.78 40.69 44.49
N VAL A 297 25.95 40.39 45.05
CA VAL A 297 26.92 39.44 44.47
C VAL A 297 26.32 38.05 44.29
N ASP A 298 25.59 37.55 45.29
CA ASP A 298 24.93 36.25 45.22
C ASP A 298 23.82 36.21 44.16
N LYS A 299 23.01 37.27 44.04
CA LYS A 299 22.01 37.40 42.96
C LYS A 299 22.66 37.40 41.58
N VAL A 300 23.75 38.16 41.41
CA VAL A 300 24.50 38.18 40.14
C VAL A 300 25.07 36.79 39.83
N ARG A 301 25.53 36.04 40.85
CA ARG A 301 26.00 34.66 40.67
C ARG A 301 24.87 33.73 40.24
N SER A 302 23.71 33.78 40.90
CA SER A 302 22.51 33.00 40.54
C SER A 302 22.09 33.26 39.09
N ILE A 303 21.97 34.53 38.69
CA ILE A 303 21.60 34.90 37.32
C ILE A 303 22.65 34.38 36.31
N ARG A 304 23.94 34.43 36.63
CA ARG A 304 24.98 33.86 35.76
C ARG A 304 24.87 32.35 35.61
N GLU A 305 24.53 31.63 36.68
CA GLU A 305 24.29 30.19 36.65
C GLU A 305 23.04 29.84 35.84
N GLU A 306 21.95 30.60 35.98
CA GLU A 306 20.74 30.46 35.16
C GLU A 306 21.01 30.71 33.68
N ILE A 307 21.77 31.76 33.35
CA ILE A 307 22.20 32.05 31.97
C ILE A 307 23.05 30.90 31.42
N ALA A 308 23.97 30.34 32.23
CA ALA A 308 24.79 29.21 31.82
C ALA A 308 23.96 27.93 31.60
N GLY A 309 22.95 27.69 32.45
CA GLY A 309 21.98 26.61 32.31
C GLY A 309 21.16 26.75 31.03
N ALA A 310 20.55 27.92 30.81
CA ALA A 310 19.78 28.21 29.61
C ALA A 310 20.62 28.06 28.32
N LYS A 311 21.88 28.51 28.33
CA LYS A 311 22.80 28.30 27.19
C LYS A 311 23.07 26.82 26.92
N LYS A 312 23.26 26.01 27.96
CA LYS A 312 23.45 24.56 27.82
C LYS A 312 22.20 23.89 27.26
N ASP A 313 21.02 24.30 27.72
CA ASP A 313 19.74 23.78 27.24
C ASP A 313 19.50 24.14 25.77
N ILE A 314 19.79 25.39 25.37
CA ILE A 314 19.74 25.82 23.96
C ILE A 314 20.63 24.90 23.10
N GLN A 315 21.88 24.69 23.50
CA GLN A 315 22.78 23.81 22.74
C GLN A 315 22.30 22.36 22.69
N ASN A 316 21.69 21.85 23.76
CA ASN A 316 21.11 20.51 23.75
C ASN A 316 19.93 20.43 22.77
N LYS A 317 19.04 21.43 22.79
CA LYS A 317 17.91 21.51 21.86
C LYS A 317 18.35 21.69 20.40
N GLU A 318 19.44 22.42 20.15
CA GLU A 318 20.04 22.52 18.81
C GLU A 318 20.54 21.16 18.31
N ARG A 319 21.25 20.39 19.16
CA ARG A 319 21.69 19.02 18.81
C ARG A 319 20.52 18.09 18.55
N ASP A 320 19.47 18.17 19.39
CA ASP A 320 18.25 17.38 19.19
C ASP A 320 17.58 17.74 17.86
N LEU A 321 17.46 19.04 17.54
CA LEU A 321 16.93 19.52 16.27
C LEU A 321 17.73 18.99 15.08
N ASP A 322 19.05 19.05 15.13
CA ASP A 322 19.90 18.54 14.05
C ASP A 322 19.82 17.01 13.91
N SER A 323 19.68 16.28 15.02
CA SER A 323 19.43 14.84 15.00
C SER A 323 18.07 14.49 14.38
N LEU A 324 17.05 15.30 14.62
CA LEU A 324 15.72 15.12 14.04
C LEU A 324 15.71 15.51 12.55
N ARG A 325 16.43 16.57 12.16
CA ARG A 325 16.62 16.97 10.76
C ARG A 325 17.28 15.86 9.96
N THR A 326 18.40 15.33 10.43
CA THR A 326 19.11 14.22 9.76
C THR A 326 18.25 12.96 9.66
N ARG A 327 17.47 12.63 10.71
CA ARG A 327 16.50 11.52 10.65
C ARG A 327 15.40 11.78 9.61
N ASN A 328 14.90 13.00 9.52
CA ASN A 328 13.86 13.36 8.56
C ASN A 328 14.40 13.26 7.12
N GLU A 329 15.57 13.84 6.84
CA GLU A 329 16.25 13.72 5.54
C GLU A 329 16.47 12.25 5.13
N ALA A 330 16.85 11.39 6.07
CA ALA A 330 17.01 9.96 5.82
C ALA A 330 15.69 9.26 5.47
N LEU A 331 14.59 9.60 6.16
CA LEU A 331 13.25 9.08 5.86
C LEU A 331 12.75 9.58 4.51
N GLU A 332 12.94 10.86 4.18
CA GLU A 332 12.60 11.42 2.87
C GLU A 332 13.41 10.78 1.75
N ALA A 333 14.70 10.48 1.98
CA ALA A 333 15.53 9.74 1.04
C ALA A 333 15.00 8.32 0.83
N GLN A 334 14.62 7.61 1.89
CA GLN A 334 14.02 6.27 1.81
C GLN A 334 12.68 6.28 1.05
N ILE A 335 11.83 7.29 1.28
CA ILE A 335 10.58 7.46 0.53
C ILE A 335 10.88 7.68 -0.96
N ARG A 336 11.84 8.55 -1.29
CA ARG A 336 12.23 8.78 -2.70
C ARG A 336 12.79 7.52 -3.35
N GLU A 337 13.63 6.76 -2.65
CA GLU A 337 14.21 5.51 -3.16
C GLU A 337 13.13 4.45 -3.41
N THR A 338 12.21 4.25 -2.46
CA THR A 338 11.10 3.29 -2.61
C THR A 338 10.15 3.71 -3.73
N GLN A 339 9.80 5.00 -3.84
CA GLN A 339 9.03 5.52 -4.96
C GLN A 339 9.73 5.30 -6.31
N GLN A 340 11.05 5.50 -6.38
CA GLN A 340 11.81 5.26 -7.61
C GLN A 340 11.86 3.77 -7.97
N LYS A 341 11.97 2.88 -6.97
CA LYS A 341 11.87 1.43 -7.19
C LYS A 341 10.52 1.04 -7.78
N TYR A 342 9.41 1.50 -7.19
CA TYR A 342 8.07 1.24 -7.72
C TYR A 342 7.85 1.85 -9.10
N ARG A 343 8.38 3.05 -9.39
CA ARG A 343 8.31 3.63 -10.73
C ARG A 343 9.01 2.75 -11.77
N LYS A 344 10.21 2.24 -11.46
CA LYS A 344 10.93 1.31 -12.34
C LYS A 344 10.17 0.00 -12.54
N GLU A 345 9.62 -0.58 -11.48
CA GLU A 345 8.79 -1.79 -11.60
C GLU A 345 7.55 -1.57 -12.47
N LEU A 346 6.91 -0.40 -12.38
CA LEU A 346 5.79 -0.03 -13.25
C LEU A 346 6.23 0.15 -14.71
N GLU A 347 7.38 0.80 -14.95
CA GLU A 347 7.97 0.95 -16.28
C GLU A 347 8.29 -0.42 -16.91
N ASP A 348 8.88 -1.34 -16.15
CA ASP A 348 9.21 -2.70 -16.59
C ASP A 348 7.95 -3.51 -16.93
N LEU A 349 6.92 -3.42 -16.08
CA LEU A 349 5.63 -4.07 -16.33
C LEU A 349 4.92 -3.49 -17.56
N GLN A 350 4.98 -2.17 -17.73
CA GLN A 350 4.42 -1.49 -18.90
C GLN A 350 5.15 -1.93 -20.19
N ALA A 351 6.48 -1.98 -20.17
CA ALA A 351 7.27 -2.50 -21.29
C ALA A 351 6.92 -3.98 -21.60
N ARG A 352 6.69 -4.80 -20.57
CA ARG A 352 6.25 -6.19 -20.75
C ARG A 352 4.85 -6.28 -21.39
N ILE A 353 3.92 -5.42 -20.99
CA ILE A 353 2.59 -5.34 -21.60
C ILE A 353 2.71 -4.96 -23.08
N GLU A 354 3.53 -3.95 -23.40
CA GLU A 354 3.74 -3.49 -24.78
C GLU A 354 4.36 -4.59 -25.66
N ALA A 355 5.35 -5.33 -25.13
CA ALA A 355 5.93 -6.48 -25.83
C ALA A 355 4.88 -7.56 -26.13
N LEU A 356 4.05 -7.93 -25.14
CA LEU A 356 2.98 -8.91 -25.32
C LEU A 356 1.90 -8.42 -26.31
N GLN A 357 1.57 -7.13 -26.30
CA GLN A 357 0.65 -6.54 -27.27
C GLN A 357 1.22 -6.60 -28.69
N LEU A 358 2.52 -6.41 -28.86
CA LEU A 358 3.20 -6.53 -30.15
C LEU A 358 3.24 -7.98 -30.64
N GLU A 359 3.53 -8.95 -29.78
CA GLU A 359 3.43 -10.38 -30.09
C GLU A 359 2.01 -10.78 -30.50
N LEU A 360 1.00 -10.27 -29.81
CA LEU A 360 -0.41 -10.49 -30.15
C LEU A 360 -0.77 -9.92 -31.53
N LYS A 361 -0.28 -8.72 -31.86
CA LYS A 361 -0.47 -8.11 -33.19
C LYS A 361 0.21 -8.96 -34.28
N SER A 362 1.46 -9.34 -34.07
CA SER A 362 2.21 -10.18 -35.02
C SER A 362 1.56 -11.54 -35.25
N THR A 363 1.05 -12.20 -34.22
CA THR A 363 0.33 -13.48 -34.36
C THR A 363 -0.99 -13.32 -35.10
N LYS A 364 -1.75 -12.24 -34.85
CA LYS A 364 -2.96 -11.92 -35.63
C LYS A 364 -2.65 -11.70 -37.10
N GLU A 365 -1.58 -10.98 -37.42
CA GLU A 365 -1.14 -10.76 -38.81
C GLU A 365 -0.77 -12.09 -39.50
N LYS A 366 -0.03 -12.97 -38.81
CA LYS A 366 0.27 -14.32 -39.31
C LYS A 366 -0.98 -15.15 -39.57
N ILE A 367 -1.97 -15.11 -38.66
CA ILE A 367 -3.24 -15.81 -38.84
C ILE A 367 -3.98 -15.25 -40.06
N ALA A 368 -4.05 -13.92 -40.22
CA ALA A 368 -4.69 -13.29 -41.37
C ALA A 368 -4.01 -13.67 -42.70
N LEU A 369 -2.67 -13.78 -42.69
CA LEU A 369 -1.90 -14.23 -43.84
C LEU A 369 -2.21 -15.69 -44.19
N HIS A 370 -2.19 -16.61 -43.22
CA HIS A 370 -2.55 -18.01 -43.45
C HIS A 370 -3.99 -18.17 -43.96
N LEU A 371 -4.95 -17.40 -43.44
CA LEU A 371 -6.33 -17.42 -43.94
C LEU A 371 -6.41 -17.01 -45.42
N ARG A 372 -5.61 -16.03 -45.86
CA ARG A 372 -5.51 -15.66 -47.27
C ARG A 372 -4.91 -16.79 -48.10
N GLU A 373 -3.79 -17.38 -47.66
CA GLU A 373 -3.15 -18.51 -48.34
C GLU A 373 -4.09 -19.72 -48.47
N TYR A 374 -4.87 -20.02 -47.42
CA TYR A 374 -5.88 -21.09 -47.46
C TYR A 374 -6.99 -20.80 -48.47
N GLN A 375 -7.47 -19.56 -48.56
CA GLN A 375 -8.47 -19.17 -49.54
C GLN A 375 -7.93 -19.30 -50.97
N ASP A 376 -6.68 -18.88 -51.21
CA ASP A 376 -6.04 -19.00 -52.52
C ASP A 376 -5.87 -20.47 -52.93
N LEU A 377 -5.45 -21.33 -51.99
CA LEU A 377 -5.34 -22.78 -52.24
C LEU A 377 -6.72 -23.42 -52.51
N LEU A 378 -7.76 -23.00 -51.78
CA LEU A 378 -9.12 -23.44 -52.02
C LEU A 378 -9.60 -23.04 -53.43
N ASN A 379 -9.30 -21.82 -53.86
CA ASN A 379 -9.63 -21.33 -55.20
C ASN A 379 -8.94 -22.19 -56.28
N VAL A 380 -7.64 -22.51 -56.11
CA VAL A 380 -6.91 -23.42 -57.01
C VAL A 380 -7.54 -24.81 -57.03
N LYS A 381 -7.89 -25.36 -55.86
CA LYS A 381 -8.55 -26.66 -55.73
C LYS A 381 -9.90 -26.67 -56.46
N MET A 382 -10.70 -25.61 -56.37
CA MET A 382 -11.95 -25.49 -57.11
C MET A 382 -11.71 -25.41 -58.63
N SER A 383 -10.69 -24.68 -59.08
CA SER A 383 -10.30 -24.63 -60.50
C SER A 383 -9.93 -26.02 -61.02
N LEU A 384 -9.11 -26.76 -60.27
CA LEU A 384 -8.73 -28.13 -60.61
C LEU A 384 -9.93 -29.09 -60.59
N GLU A 385 -10.88 -28.93 -59.67
CA GLU A 385 -12.12 -29.72 -59.68
C GLU A 385 -12.94 -29.45 -60.94
N ILE A 386 -13.03 -28.20 -61.38
CA ILE A 386 -13.68 -27.85 -62.64
C ILE A 386 -12.95 -28.53 -63.81
N GLU A 387 -11.62 -28.44 -63.89
CA GLU A 387 -10.83 -29.11 -64.92
C GLU A 387 -11.02 -30.63 -64.92
N ILE A 388 -11.03 -31.29 -63.75
CA ILE A 388 -11.28 -32.74 -63.67
C ILE A 388 -12.69 -33.06 -64.18
N THR A 389 -13.70 -32.27 -63.83
CA THR A 389 -15.06 -32.50 -64.33
C THR A 389 -15.18 -32.28 -65.84
N THR A 390 -14.45 -31.32 -66.42
CA THR A 390 -14.43 -31.11 -67.87
C THR A 390 -13.68 -32.23 -68.57
N TYR A 391 -12.52 -32.66 -68.06
CA TYR A 391 -11.80 -33.82 -68.58
C TYR A 391 -12.64 -35.11 -68.53
N ARG A 392 -13.36 -35.36 -67.42
CA ARG A 392 -14.28 -36.50 -67.31
C ARG A 392 -15.39 -36.45 -68.38
N LYS A 393 -16.01 -35.29 -68.59
CA LYS A 393 -17.04 -35.11 -69.63
C LYS A 393 -16.52 -35.33 -71.04
N LEU A 394 -15.29 -34.91 -71.34
CA LEU A 394 -14.64 -35.15 -72.63
C LEU A 394 -14.40 -36.66 -72.86
N ILE A 395 -13.93 -37.37 -71.84
CA ILE A 395 -13.72 -38.83 -71.89
C ILE A 395 -15.06 -39.55 -72.05
N GLU A 396 -16.09 -39.21 -71.27
CA GLU A 396 -17.44 -39.77 -71.40
C GLU A 396 -18.03 -39.51 -72.81
N GLY A 397 -17.76 -38.34 -73.41
CA GLY A 397 -18.14 -38.02 -74.78
C GLY A 397 -17.42 -38.88 -75.82
N GLU A 398 -16.14 -39.20 -75.62
CA GLU A 398 -15.40 -40.15 -76.46
C GLU A 398 -15.85 -41.60 -76.26
N ASP A 399 -16.12 -42.02 -75.03
CA ASP A 399 -16.67 -43.34 -74.73
C ASP A 399 -18.05 -43.54 -75.37
N LEU A 400 -18.89 -42.50 -75.41
CA LEU A 400 -20.16 -42.51 -76.14
C LEU A 400 -19.96 -42.63 -77.66
N ARG A 401 -18.96 -41.95 -78.24
CA ARG A 401 -18.59 -42.09 -79.65
C ARG A 401 -18.06 -43.49 -79.96
N LEU A 402 -17.20 -44.03 -79.11
CA LEU A 402 -16.65 -45.37 -79.23
C LEU A 402 -17.72 -46.44 -79.03
N MET A 403 -18.62 -46.32 -78.06
CA MET A 403 -19.80 -47.20 -77.90
C MET A 403 -20.73 -47.13 -79.11
N GLY A 404 -20.94 -45.96 -79.70
CA GLY A 404 -21.69 -45.82 -80.96
C GLY A 404 -21.01 -46.52 -82.13
N MET A 405 -19.68 -46.47 -82.23
CA MET A 405 -18.90 -47.22 -83.22
C MET A 405 -18.87 -48.73 -82.92
N MET A 406 -18.88 -49.14 -81.65
CA MET A 406 -18.93 -50.54 -81.24
C MET A 406 -20.32 -51.17 -81.45
N GLN A 407 -21.38 -50.36 -81.44
CA GLN A 407 -22.72 -50.76 -81.89
C GLN A 407 -22.79 -50.98 -83.41
N THR A 408 -22.00 -50.26 -84.22
CA THR A 408 -21.91 -50.54 -85.68
C THR A 408 -21.07 -51.78 -86.03
N LEU A 409 -20.28 -52.32 -85.10
CA LEU A 409 -19.47 -53.53 -85.30
C LEU A 409 -20.07 -54.81 -84.69
N SER A 410 -21.24 -54.72 -84.03
CA SER A 410 -21.91 -55.86 -83.37
C SER A 410 -23.00 -56.54 -84.24
N LEU A 411 -22.79 -56.65 -85.55
CA LEU A 411 -23.59 -57.50 -86.46
C LEU A 411 -22.97 -58.88 -86.74
N THR A 412 -21.88 -59.25 -86.07
CA THR A 412 -21.27 -60.58 -86.23
C THR A 412 -21.00 -61.26 -84.89
N SER A 413 -21.84 -62.27 -84.61
CA SER A 413 -21.65 -63.40 -83.68
C SER A 413 -21.42 -63.08 -82.18
N CYS A 414 -22.43 -63.17 -81.31
CA CYS A 414 -23.09 -64.37 -80.72
C CYS A 414 -22.25 -65.10 -79.64
N SER A 415 -22.64 -64.98 -78.36
CA SER A 415 -23.15 -66.07 -77.48
C SER A 415 -22.14 -66.29 -76.32
N THR A 416 -22.43 -66.43 -75.03
CA THR A 416 -23.55 -67.04 -74.28
C THR A 416 -23.54 -66.61 -72.79
N SER A 417 -24.76 -66.45 -72.22
CA SER A 417 -25.26 -66.82 -70.87
C SER A 417 -24.53 -66.38 -69.58
N ALA A 418 -25.14 -65.50 -68.76
CA ALA A 418 -26.08 -65.78 -67.63
C ALA A 418 -25.34 -66.19 -66.32
N ILE A 419 -25.63 -65.67 -65.12
CA ILE A 419 -26.89 -65.75 -64.36
C ILE A 419 -26.89 -64.70 -63.22
N ALA A 420 -28.06 -64.03 -63.05
CA ALA A 420 -28.78 -63.55 -61.85
C ALA A 420 -28.05 -63.01 -60.58
N GLY A 421 -28.59 -62.04 -59.83
CA GLY A 421 -29.94 -61.45 -59.83
C GLY A 421 -30.06 -60.31 -58.79
N GLY A 422 -30.95 -59.34 -59.06
CA GLY A 422 -32.10 -58.94 -58.21
C GLY A 422 -31.83 -57.64 -57.43
N MET A 423 -32.69 -56.63 -57.29
CA MET A 423 -34.16 -56.45 -57.36
C MET A 423 -34.45 -54.97 -57.72
N SER A 424 -35.32 -54.62 -58.69
CA SER A 424 -36.74 -54.17 -58.58
C SER A 424 -37.04 -53.05 -57.55
N PHE A 425 -38.02 -52.15 -57.64
CA PHE A 425 -38.91 -51.51 -58.64
C PHE A 425 -39.86 -50.61 -57.79
N SER A 426 -40.42 -49.54 -58.35
CA SER A 426 -41.51 -48.67 -57.80
C SER A 426 -41.19 -47.81 -56.57
N GLY A 427 -41.77 -46.64 -56.37
CA GLY A 427 -42.82 -45.92 -57.09
C GLY A 427 -42.94 -44.51 -56.49
N GLY A 428 -43.44 -43.56 -57.29
CA GLY A 428 -43.77 -42.23 -56.80
C GLY A 428 -45.06 -42.26 -55.97
N ALA A 429 -45.09 -41.48 -54.90
CA ALA A 429 -46.31 -40.87 -54.37
C ALA A 429 -45.97 -39.59 -53.59
N CYS A 430 -46.72 -38.55 -53.95
CA CYS A 430 -46.78 -37.19 -53.43
C CYS A 430 -47.17 -37.14 -51.94
N PHE A 431 -46.61 -36.19 -51.17
CA PHE A 431 -47.39 -35.41 -50.21
C PHE A 431 -46.84 -33.98 -50.07
N LYS A 432 -47.77 -33.05 -49.96
CA LYS A 432 -47.66 -31.59 -50.07
C LYS A 432 -47.84 -30.96 -48.68
N MET A 433 -47.40 -29.69 -48.58
CA MET A 433 -47.50 -28.70 -47.48
C MET A 433 -46.37 -28.75 -46.44
N GLY A 434 -45.72 -27.64 -46.08
CA GLY A 434 -45.93 -26.24 -46.45
C GLY A 434 -45.00 -25.31 -45.65
N LEU A 435 -45.15 -24.01 -45.92
CA LEU A 435 -44.50 -22.81 -45.34
C LEU A 435 -43.23 -22.33 -46.09
N ASN A 436 -43.38 -21.47 -47.09
CA ASN A 436 -43.39 -20.00 -47.02
C ASN A 436 -42.11 -19.39 -46.43
N MET A 437 -41.24 -18.87 -47.29
CA MET A 437 -40.67 -17.54 -47.05
C MET A 437 -40.45 -16.82 -48.39
N ARG A 438 -41.19 -15.72 -48.56
CA ARG A 438 -41.20 -14.86 -49.73
C ARG A 438 -40.18 -13.74 -49.51
N LEU A 439 -39.40 -13.49 -50.55
CA LEU A 439 -38.53 -12.34 -50.80
C LEU A 439 -39.15 -11.00 -50.40
N ALA A 440 -38.33 -10.08 -49.89
CA ALA A 440 -38.02 -8.82 -50.59
C ALA A 440 -37.00 -7.96 -49.80
N TYR A 441 -35.98 -7.46 -50.52
CA TYR A 441 -35.45 -6.08 -50.56
C TYR A 441 -35.26 -5.32 -49.21
N SER A 442 -34.13 -4.68 -48.93
CA SER A 442 -33.50 -3.57 -49.67
C SER A 442 -32.14 -3.28 -49.01
N TYR A 443 -31.05 -3.08 -49.76
CA TYR A 443 -30.49 -1.76 -50.08
C TYR A 443 -30.39 -0.81 -48.87
N LEU A 444 -29.18 -0.53 -48.39
CA LEU A 444 -28.89 0.60 -47.51
C LEU A 444 -27.71 1.36 -48.07
N ASP A 445 -28.08 2.53 -48.59
CA ASP A 445 -27.24 3.56 -49.16
C ASP A 445 -26.31 4.19 -48.12
N VAL A 446 -25.15 4.52 -48.66
CA VAL A 446 -24.21 5.58 -48.30
C VAL A 446 -24.95 6.87 -47.93
N HIS A 447 -24.57 7.55 -46.82
CA HIS A 447 -24.10 8.95 -46.81
C HIS A 447 -23.84 9.51 -45.39
N PRO A 448 -23.13 10.65 -45.24
CA PRO A 448 -21.89 10.76 -44.48
C PRO A 448 -22.05 11.60 -43.21
N LEU A 449 -20.92 12.08 -42.65
CA LEU A 449 -20.75 13.09 -41.58
C LEU A 449 -20.33 12.55 -40.21
N SER A 450 -19.17 11.89 -40.21
CA SER A 450 -18.17 12.15 -39.17
C SER A 450 -17.51 13.50 -39.42
N PHE A 451 -18.10 14.59 -38.92
CA PHE A 451 -17.43 15.90 -38.76
C PHE A 451 -18.31 16.80 -37.87
N PHE A 452 -18.11 16.74 -36.55
CA PHE A 452 -18.16 17.88 -35.61
C PHE A 452 -18.16 17.37 -34.16
N TRP A 453 -17.03 17.47 -33.46
CA TRP A 453 -17.01 17.67 -32.00
C TRP A 453 -15.70 18.37 -31.63
N LEU A 454 -15.68 19.67 -31.85
CA LEU A 454 -14.92 20.65 -31.07
C LEU A 454 -15.76 21.93 -31.01
N LEU A 455 -15.89 22.48 -29.80
CA LEU A 455 -16.52 23.76 -29.39
C LEU A 455 -18.05 23.83 -29.13
N GLN A 456 -18.37 23.85 -27.81
CA GLN A 456 -19.25 24.80 -27.08
C GLN A 456 -20.80 24.78 -27.28
N PRO A 457 -21.64 25.44 -26.43
CA PRO A 457 -21.97 25.16 -25.01
C PRO A 457 -23.50 25.22 -24.66
N PHE A 458 -23.90 24.85 -23.42
CA PHE A 458 -25.18 25.18 -22.70
C PHE A 458 -26.55 24.63 -23.22
N PRO A 459 -27.54 24.35 -22.35
CA PRO A 459 -28.41 25.35 -21.69
C PRO A 459 -28.64 25.10 -20.18
N PHE A 460 -28.42 26.08 -19.30
CA PHE A 460 -29.43 27.00 -18.75
C PHE A 460 -30.74 26.35 -18.26
N SER A 461 -30.88 26.24 -16.94
CA SER A 461 -32.16 26.30 -16.23
C SER A 461 -32.04 27.33 -15.11
N PHE A 462 -32.78 28.42 -15.33
CA PHE A 462 -32.96 29.58 -14.46
C PHE A 462 -33.87 29.21 -13.28
N LEU A 463 -33.44 29.50 -12.04
CA LEU A 463 -34.34 29.73 -10.90
C LEU A 463 -33.79 30.91 -10.09
N PRO A 464 -34.67 31.80 -9.58
CA PRO A 464 -34.42 33.23 -9.57
C PRO A 464 -33.67 33.74 -8.35
N TYR A 465 -32.94 34.82 -8.59
CA TYR A 465 -32.37 35.73 -7.60
C TYR A 465 -33.42 36.18 -6.56
N ARG A 466 -33.06 36.01 -5.29
CA ARG A 466 -33.51 36.90 -4.23
C ARG A 466 -32.27 37.35 -3.47
N THR A 467 -31.63 38.40 -3.97
CA THR A 467 -30.68 39.20 -3.22
C THR A 467 -31.46 39.96 -2.16
N VAL A 468 -31.53 39.39 -0.96
CA VAL A 468 -31.83 40.20 0.23
C VAL A 468 -30.56 40.97 0.52
N LYS A 469 -30.56 42.25 0.14
CA LYS A 469 -29.71 43.26 0.74
C LYS A 469 -30.06 43.27 2.24
N ASN A 470 -29.17 42.73 3.07
CA ASN A 470 -29.07 43.23 4.44
C ASN A 470 -28.12 44.42 4.34
N GLU A 471 -28.70 45.60 4.18
CA GLU A 471 -28.04 46.84 4.59
C GLU A 471 -27.95 46.80 6.12
N ASP A 472 -26.83 47.31 6.63
CA ASP A 472 -26.56 47.70 8.01
C ASP A 472 -26.17 46.60 9.00
N ASP A 473 -24.87 46.26 8.99
CA ASP A 473 -24.08 46.09 10.22
C ASP A 473 -22.66 46.60 9.93
N VAL A 474 -22.54 47.94 9.90
CA VAL A 474 -21.26 48.64 10.00
C VAL A 474 -20.75 48.38 11.41
N LEU A 475 -19.81 47.44 11.55
CA LEU A 475 -18.92 47.43 12.70
C LEU A 475 -17.95 48.60 12.50
N GLU A 476 -18.37 49.77 12.95
CA GLU A 476 -17.52 50.94 13.21
C GLU A 476 -16.51 50.49 14.27
N THR A 477 -15.31 50.12 13.82
CA THR A 477 -14.15 50.04 14.69
C THR A 477 -13.75 51.46 15.06
N ASP A 478 -14.29 51.96 16.17
CA ASP A 478 -13.81 53.15 16.88
C ASP A 478 -12.38 52.90 17.36
N HIS A 479 -11.40 53.06 16.48
CA HIS A 479 -10.04 53.38 16.86
C HIS A 479 -9.98 54.89 17.07
N GLN A 480 -10.33 55.36 18.27
CA GLN A 480 -9.85 56.65 18.74
C GLN A 480 -8.34 56.54 18.90
N GLU A 481 -7.60 56.90 17.85
CA GLU A 481 -6.21 57.33 17.97
C GLU A 481 -6.21 58.64 18.78
N GLN A 482 -6.16 58.54 20.11
CA GLN A 482 -5.75 59.66 20.95
C GLN A 482 -4.25 59.87 20.71
N THR A 483 -3.94 60.73 19.75
CA THR A 483 -2.62 61.34 19.61
C THR A 483 -2.43 62.30 20.78
N TYR A 484 -1.77 61.84 21.84
CA TYR A 484 -1.29 62.74 22.89
C TYR A 484 -0.11 63.54 22.35
N THR A 485 -0.37 64.78 21.90
CA THR A 485 0.67 65.80 21.78
C THR A 485 1.07 66.24 23.18
N ILE A 486 2.22 65.78 23.65
CA ILE A 486 2.86 66.34 24.86
C ILE A 486 3.42 67.70 24.47
N THR A 487 2.63 68.75 24.69
CA THR A 487 3.12 70.13 24.78
C THR A 487 3.38 70.45 26.24
N GLY A 488 4.64 70.39 26.64
CA GLY A 488 5.19 71.04 27.84
C GLY A 488 6.58 71.54 27.45
N ALA A 489 6.73 72.83 27.14
CA ALA A 489 7.02 73.88 28.12
C ALA A 489 8.34 73.63 28.86
N ALA A 490 9.45 73.81 28.15
CA ALA A 490 10.70 74.27 28.75
C ALA A 490 10.87 75.72 28.30
N ASP A 491 10.41 76.62 29.17
CA ASP A 491 10.67 78.05 29.13
C ASP A 491 11.98 78.25 29.89
N ASP A 492 13.11 78.15 29.19
CA ASP A 492 14.41 78.58 29.69
C ASP A 492 14.76 79.89 28.96
N SER A 493 14.15 80.95 29.47
CA SER A 493 14.59 82.33 29.29
C SER A 493 15.56 82.66 30.43
N ASP A 494 16.78 83.08 30.10
CA ASP A 494 17.77 83.89 30.85
C ASP A 494 19.08 83.77 30.02
N GLU A 495 19.53 84.69 29.15
CA GLU A 495 19.89 86.12 29.35
C GLU A 495 20.67 86.39 30.64
N ASP A 496 21.98 86.07 30.66
CA ASP A 496 23.12 87.03 30.62
C ASP A 496 24.48 86.34 30.91
#